data_AF-A0A926M9B6-F1
#
_entry.id   AF-A0A926M9B6-F1
#
_cell.length_a   1.000
_cell.length_b   1.000
_cell.length_c   1.000
_cell.angle_alpha   90.00
_cell.angle_beta   90.00
_cell.angle_gamma   90.00
#
_symmetry.space_group_name_H-M   'P 1'
#
loop_
_entity.id
_entity.type
_entity.pdbx_description
1 polymer ?
#
loop_
_entity_poly.entity_id
_entity_poly.type
_entity_poly.pdbx_seq_one_letter_code
_entity_poly.pdbx_strand_id
1 'polypeptide(L)'
;VIKTVDKKAYLSALALADISVVTCDSTSMISEAAITGKPVYIAMMKSNKNNGRFKKFYSLLTDLGITRELKDSVEEWSYESLNEVNRVAPIIKTKMKTNGII
;
A
#
# COMPACT_ATOMS: atom_id res chain seq x y z
N VAL A 1 25.65 -2.69 -6.31
CA VAL A 1 24.79 -2.82 -5.11
C VAL A 1 24.94 -1.55 -4.27
N ILE A 2 23.84 -0.81 -4.06
CA ILE A 2 23.84 0.41 -3.23
C ILE A 2 24.01 -0.03 -1.77
N LYS A 3 24.98 0.54 -1.05
CA LYS A 3 25.34 0.13 0.32
C LYS A 3 24.67 0.95 1.42
N THR A 4 23.99 2.03 1.06
CA THR A 4 23.34 2.96 1.98
C THR A 4 21.88 3.14 1.62
N VAL A 5 21.01 3.20 2.64
CA VAL A 5 19.57 3.41 2.43
C VAL A 5 19.32 4.90 2.15
N ASP A 6 19.03 5.25 0.90
CA ASP A 6 18.56 6.58 0.53
C ASP A 6 17.04 6.62 0.43
N LYS A 7 16.40 7.23 1.42
CA LYS A 7 14.95 7.41 1.45
C LYS A 7 14.44 8.25 0.27
N LYS A 8 15.23 9.23 -0.20
CA LYS A 8 14.83 10.08 -1.32
C LYS A 8 14.76 9.28 -2.61
N ALA A 9 15.71 8.38 -2.82
CA ALA A 9 15.70 7.50 -3.99
C ALA A 9 14.45 6.61 -4.03
N TYR A 10 14.08 5.99 -2.90
CA TYR A 10 12.87 5.16 -2.82
C TYR A 10 11.59 5.97 -3.09
N LEU A 11 11.42 7.10 -2.42
CA LEU A 11 10.23 7.95 -2.59
C LEU A 11 10.15 8.52 -4.01
N SER A 12 11.29 8.87 -4.61
CA SER A 12 11.34 9.34 -6.00
C SER A 12 10.96 8.23 -6.97
N ALA A 13 11.47 7.00 -6.77
CA ALA A 13 11.10 5.86 -7.58
C ALA A 13 9.59 5.57 -7.49
N LEU A 14 9.03 5.63 -6.28
CA LEU A 14 7.60 5.43 -6.05
C LEU A 14 6.74 6.51 -6.73
N ALA A 15 7.17 7.78 -6.69
CA ALA A 15 6.47 8.88 -7.34
C ALA A 15 6.53 8.80 -8.87
N LEU A 16 7.68 8.36 -9.42
CA LEU A 16 7.93 8.26 -10.85
C LEU A 16 7.32 7.00 -11.48
N ALA A 17 7.21 5.89 -10.74
CA ALA A 17 6.70 4.64 -11.27
C ALA A 17 5.27 4.80 -11.80
N ASP A 18 5.00 4.33 -13.02
CA ASP A 18 3.65 4.32 -13.60
C ASP A 18 2.82 3.15 -13.07
N ILE A 19 3.48 2.03 -12.77
CA ILE A 19 2.89 0.80 -12.27
C ILE A 19 3.81 0.21 -11.20
N SER A 20 3.22 -0.27 -10.10
CA SER A 20 3.95 -0.95 -9.03
C SER A 20 3.53 -2.42 -8.94
N VAL A 21 4.51 -3.33 -8.85
CA VAL A 21 4.27 -4.75 -8.55
C VAL A 21 4.85 -5.03 -7.16
N VAL A 22 4.02 -5.50 -6.25
CA VAL A 22 4.36 -5.72 -4.85
C VAL A 22 4.04 -7.16 -4.46
N THR A 23 4.87 -7.77 -3.63
CA THR A 23 4.62 -9.14 -3.14
C THR A 23 3.46 -9.19 -2.14
N CYS A 24 2.68 -10.27 -2.18
CA CYS A 24 1.47 -10.44 -1.36
C CYS A 24 1.71 -10.52 0.17
N ASP A 25 2.96 -10.58 0.61
CA ASP A 25 3.38 -10.74 2.00
C ASP A 25 3.86 -9.43 2.67
N SER A 26 3.80 -8.30 1.97
CA SER A 26 4.18 -6.99 2.51
C SER A 26 3.01 -6.02 2.56
N THR A 27 2.33 -5.95 3.70
CA THR A 27 1.26 -4.94 3.90
C THR A 27 1.80 -3.51 3.80
N SER A 28 3.05 -3.27 4.22
CA SER A 28 3.66 -1.94 4.20
C SER A 28 3.90 -1.46 2.77
N MET A 29 4.55 -2.27 1.92
CA MET A 29 4.83 -1.86 0.54
C MET A 29 3.54 -1.70 -0.28
N ILE A 30 2.54 -2.55 -0.05
CA ILE A 30 1.23 -2.40 -0.68
C ILE A 30 0.56 -1.09 -0.26
N SER A 31 0.62 -0.74 1.03
CA SER A 31 0.04 0.50 1.55
C SER A 31 0.76 1.74 1.00
N GLU A 32 2.09 1.70 0.88
CA GLU A 32 2.89 2.78 0.31
C GLU A 32 2.56 2.99 -1.17
N ALA A 33 2.47 1.91 -1.95
CA ALA A 33 2.07 1.98 -3.36
C ALA A 33 0.64 2.53 -3.53
N ALA A 34 -0.28 2.16 -2.63
CA ALA A 34 -1.67 2.65 -2.64
C ALA A 34 -1.82 4.17 -2.42
N ILE A 35 -0.78 4.86 -1.95
CA ILE A 35 -0.81 6.34 -1.82
C ILE A 35 -0.63 7.01 -3.20
N THR A 36 -0.06 6.31 -4.18
CA THR A 36 0.26 6.90 -5.48
C THR A 36 -0.98 7.19 -6.34
N GLY A 37 -2.10 6.48 -6.11
CA GLY A 37 -3.26 6.51 -7.00
C GLY A 37 -3.04 5.81 -8.35
N LYS A 38 -1.88 5.16 -8.53
CA LYS A 38 -1.45 4.46 -9.74
C LYS A 38 -1.60 2.95 -9.60
N PRO A 39 -1.68 2.19 -10.71
CA PRO A 39 -1.83 0.73 -10.70
C PRO A 39 -0.90 0.01 -9.73
N VAL A 40 -1.49 -0.81 -8.84
CA VAL A 40 -0.76 -1.67 -7.91
C VAL A 40 -1.13 -3.13 -8.16
N TYR A 41 -0.17 -3.88 -8.66
CA TYR A 41 -0.28 -5.32 -8.83
C TYR A 41 0.27 -6.07 -7.62
N ILE A 42 -0.41 -7.16 -7.26
CA ILE A 42 0.01 -8.09 -6.23
C ILE A 42 0.61 -9.34 -6.90
N ALA A 43 1.90 -9.55 -6.69
CA ALA A 43 2.57 -10.79 -7.04
C ALA A 43 2.23 -11.86 -5.99
N MET A 44 1.42 -12.84 -6.40
CA MET A 44 0.96 -13.92 -5.54
C MET A 44 2.04 -14.99 -5.39
N MET A 45 2.42 -15.28 -4.14
CA MET A 45 3.43 -16.28 -3.81
C MET A 45 2.82 -17.43 -3.01
N LYS A 46 3.38 -18.63 -3.16
CA LYS A 46 2.97 -19.79 -2.37
C LYS A 46 3.35 -19.56 -0.90
N SER A 47 2.36 -19.59 -0.02
CA SER A 47 2.59 -19.44 1.40
C SER A 47 2.98 -20.77 2.04
N ASN A 48 4.03 -20.74 2.86
CA ASN A 48 4.43 -21.88 3.71
C ASN A 48 3.74 -21.88 5.09
N LYS A 49 2.99 -20.80 5.42
CA LYS A 49 2.30 -20.61 6.71
C LYS A 49 0.87 -20.11 6.49
N ASN A 50 0.06 -20.06 7.55
CA ASN A 50 -1.25 -19.41 7.48
C ASN A 50 -1.09 -17.92 7.13
N ASN A 51 -1.64 -17.50 5.99
CA ASN A 51 -1.58 -16.14 5.48
C ASN A 51 -2.95 -15.44 5.51
N GLY A 52 -3.92 -15.91 6.31
CA GLY A 52 -5.27 -15.35 6.35
C GLY A 52 -5.33 -13.84 6.62
N ARG A 53 -4.39 -13.30 7.41
CA ARG A 53 -4.25 -11.85 7.61
C ARG A 53 -3.92 -11.11 6.30
N PHE A 54 -2.96 -11.60 5.53
CA PHE A 54 -2.60 -11.00 4.24
C PHE A 54 -3.74 -11.13 3.25
N LYS A 55 -4.40 -12.30 3.20
CA LYS A 55 -5.59 -12.51 2.35
C LYS A 55 -6.66 -11.46 2.58
N LYS A 56 -7.06 -11.27 3.84
CA LYS A 56 -8.05 -10.25 4.21
C LYS A 56 -7.60 -8.85 3.80
N PHE A 57 -6.33 -8.54 3.98
CA PHE A 57 -5.78 -7.21 3.67
C PHE A 57 -5.80 -6.90 2.16
N TYR A 58 -5.22 -7.75 1.31
CA TYR A 58 -5.21 -7.47 -0.12
C TYR A 58 -6.58 -7.69 -0.77
N SER A 59 -7.46 -8.54 -0.21
CA SER A 59 -8.85 -8.63 -0.65
C SER A 59 -9.58 -7.31 -0.44
N LEU A 60 -9.46 -6.70 0.74
CA LEU A 60 -10.05 -5.39 1.01
C LEU A 60 -9.57 -4.33 0.02
N LEU A 61 -8.26 -4.27 -0.27
CA LEU A 61 -7.73 -3.31 -1.24
C LEU A 61 -8.18 -3.60 -2.67
N THR A 62 -8.36 -4.87 -3.02
CA THR A 62 -8.91 -5.28 -4.32
C THR A 62 -10.37 -4.85 -4.44
N ASP A 63 -11.17 -5.03 -3.39
CA ASP A 63 -12.58 -4.62 -3.34
C ASP A 63 -12.74 -3.10 -3.44
N LEU A 64 -11.75 -2.34 -2.94
CA LEU A 64 -11.66 -0.88 -3.09
C LEU A 64 -11.15 -0.44 -4.48
N GLY A 65 -10.81 -1.37 -5.38
CA GLY A 65 -10.27 -1.09 -6.71
C GLY A 65 -8.82 -0.62 -6.74
N ILE A 66 -8.11 -0.69 -5.61
CA ILE A 66 -6.72 -0.21 -5.46
C ILE A 66 -5.74 -1.21 -6.07
N THR A 67 -5.90 -2.49 -5.72
CA THR A 67 -4.98 -3.56 -6.11
C THR A 67 -5.61 -4.55 -7.08
N ARG A 68 -4.78 -5.18 -7.91
CA ARG A 68 -5.16 -6.35 -8.73
C ARG A 68 -4.10 -7.43 -8.65
N GLU A 69 -4.47 -8.69 -8.85
CA GLU A 69 -3.50 -9.77 -8.97
C GLU A 69 -2.68 -9.61 -10.26
N LEU A 70 -1.36 -9.83 -10.18
CA LEU A 70 -0.50 -9.87 -11.35
C LEU A 70 -0.82 -11.11 -12.19
N LYS A 71 -1.20 -10.90 -13.45
CA LYS A 71 -1.51 -11.94 -14.44
C LYS A 71 -0.69 -11.71 -15.72
N ASP A 72 -1.16 -12.26 -16.84
CA ASP A 72 -0.46 -12.19 -18.13
C ASP A 72 -0.64 -10.83 -18.86
N SER A 73 -1.57 -9.99 -18.42
CA SER A 73 -1.82 -8.66 -18.98
C SER A 73 -1.52 -7.55 -17.98
N VAL A 74 -1.00 -6.45 -18.51
CA VAL A 74 -0.81 -5.19 -17.78
C VAL A 74 -1.86 -4.21 -18.27
N GLU A 75 -2.62 -3.67 -17.34
CA GLU A 75 -3.70 -2.71 -17.53
C GLU A 75 -3.40 -1.48 -16.69
N GLU A 76 -3.86 -0.33 -17.16
CA GLU A 76 -3.78 0.93 -16.44
C GLU A 76 -5.14 1.27 -15.84
N TRP A 77 -5.14 1.67 -14.58
CA TRP A 77 -6.29 2.18 -13.86
C TRP A 77 -5.85 3.20 -12.81
N SER A 78 -6.77 4.02 -12.34
CA SER A 78 -6.54 4.94 -11.25
C SER A 78 -7.61 4.77 -10.19
N TYR A 79 -7.30 5.17 -8.97
CA TYR A 79 -8.19 5.13 -7.83
C TYR A 79 -7.93 6.31 -6.92
N GLU A 80 -8.84 6.57 -5.97
CA GLU A 80 -8.62 7.59 -4.96
C GLU A 80 -7.47 7.17 -4.02
N SER A 81 -6.40 7.98 -4.00
CA SER A 81 -5.20 7.71 -3.21
C SER A 81 -5.54 7.43 -1.74
N LEU A 82 -5.05 6.30 -1.22
CA LEU A 82 -5.31 5.84 0.14
C LEU A 82 -4.39 6.54 1.17
N ASN A 83 -4.61 7.83 1.43
CA ASN A 83 -3.81 8.60 2.39
C ASN A 83 -4.41 8.56 3.81
N GLU A 84 -4.38 7.36 4.40
CA GLU A 84 -4.97 7.08 5.71
C GLU A 84 -4.29 7.84 6.85
N VAL A 85 -2.99 8.13 6.73
CA VAL A 85 -2.25 8.89 7.75
C VAL A 85 -2.83 10.29 7.90
N ASN A 86 -3.00 11.01 6.80
CA ASN A 86 -3.58 12.37 6.83
C ASN A 86 -5.05 12.37 7.26
N ARG A 87 -5.80 11.30 6.96
CA ARG A 87 -7.20 11.16 7.38
C ARG A 87 -7.35 10.86 8.86
N VAL A 88 -6.56 9.92 9.39
CA VAL A 88 -6.75 9.35 10.73
C VAL A 88 -6.00 10.14 11.81
N ALA A 89 -4.84 10.71 11.51
CA ALA A 89 -4.07 11.52 12.46
C ALA A 89 -4.89 12.63 13.15
N PRO A 90 -5.67 13.49 12.44
CA PRO A 90 -6.47 14.52 13.09
C PRO A 90 -7.60 13.92 13.96
N ILE A 91 -8.20 12.80 13.54
CA ILE A 91 -9.25 12.10 14.29
C ILE A 91 -8.70 11.59 15.63
N ILE A 92 -7.53 10.94 15.58
CA ILE A 92 -6.83 10.47 16.79
C ILE A 92 -6.51 11.65 17.69
N LYS A 93 -5.92 12.73 17.15
CA LYS A 93 -5.55 13.92 17.91
C LYS A 93 -6.76 14.54 18.63
N THR A 94 -7.90 14.65 17.95
CA THR A 94 -9.14 15.15 18.55
C THR A 94 -9.62 14.23 19.67
N LYS A 95 -9.64 12.91 19.46
CA LYS A 95 -10.02 11.95 20.50
C LYS A 95 -9.08 12.02 21.70
N MET A 96 -7.78 12.14 21.49
CA MET A 96 -6.80 12.25 22.58
C MET A 96 -7.06 13.50 23.44
N LYS A 97 -7.37 14.65 22.80
CA LYS A 97 -7.76 15.88 23.51
C LYS A 97 -9.04 15.72 24.32
N THR A 98 -10.09 15.16 23.71
CA THR A 98 -11.38 14.95 24.39
C THR A 98 -11.25 14.01 25.60
N ASN A 99 -10.29 13.08 25.57
CA ASN A 99 -10.02 12.16 26.68
C ASN A 99 -8.92 12.66 27.64
N GLY A 100 -8.43 13.90 27.50
CA GLY A 100 -7.43 14.48 28.39
C GLY A 100 -6.05 13.81 28.37
N ILE A 101 -5.71 13.10 27.28
CA ILE A 101 -4.38 12.48 27.10
C ILE A 101 -3.35 13.56 26.72
N ILE A 102 -3.78 14.55 25.91
CA ILE A 102 -3.01 15.73 25.47
C ILE A 102 -3.90 16.97 25.51
#